data_AF-A0A6B3RIC6-F1
#
_entry.id   AF-A0A6B3RIC6-F1
#
_cell.length_a   1.000
_cell.length_b   1.000
_cell.length_c   1.000
_cell.angle_alpha   90.00
_cell.angle_beta   90.00
_cell.angle_gamma   90.00
#
_symmetry.space_group_name_H-M   'P 1'
#
loop_
_entity.id
_entity.type
_entity.pdbx_description
1 polymer ?
#
loop_
_entity_poly.entity_id
_entity_poly.type
_entity_poly.pdbx_seq_one_letter_code
_entity_poly.pdbx_strand_id
1 'polypeptide(L)'
;MRLVTNAWTEITDGNVAAISFQNQSGYSVYIRGTLGTTPPTGTAGIEYGPGQGERNAALADLFPGVAGANRVWARAAGAGSALVWVSNA
;
A
#
# COMPACT_ATOMS: atom_id res chain seq x y z
N MET A 1 -6.90 6.70 5.54
CA MET A 1 -5.50 7.16 5.63
C MET A 1 -5.21 8.16 4.51
N ARG A 2 -4.70 9.36 4.84
CA ARG A 2 -4.22 10.34 3.84
C ARG A 2 -2.77 10.01 3.51
N LEU A 3 -2.42 9.95 2.22
CA LEU A 3 -1.03 9.73 1.80
C LEU A 3 -0.26 11.05 1.79
N VAL A 4 1.00 10.98 2.20
CA VAL A 4 1.95 12.11 2.08
C VAL A 4 2.39 12.23 0.63
N THR A 5 2.36 13.44 0.07
CA THR A 5 2.76 13.69 -1.32
C THR A 5 4.20 13.24 -1.56
N ASN A 6 4.42 12.52 -2.67
CA ASN A 6 5.72 12.00 -3.10
C ASN A 6 6.42 11.01 -2.16
N ALA A 7 5.81 10.61 -1.04
CA ALA A 7 6.40 9.71 -0.06
C ALA A 7 5.57 8.42 0.12
N TRP A 8 6.23 7.37 0.58
CA TRP A 8 5.56 6.16 1.04
C TRP A 8 4.95 6.40 2.42
N THR A 9 3.68 6.04 2.58
CA THR A 9 2.97 6.05 3.85
C THR A 9 2.69 4.60 4.23
N GLU A 10 3.10 4.17 5.42
CA GLU A 10 2.72 2.85 5.94
C GLU A 10 1.21 2.83 6.17
N ILE A 11 0.53 1.80 5.68
CA ILE A 11 -0.93 1.65 5.81
C ILE A 11 -1.34 0.48 6.72
N THR A 12 -0.36 -0.28 7.20
CA THR A 12 -0.49 -1.28 8.27
C THR A 12 -0.15 -0.66 9.62
N ASP A 13 -0.71 -1.16 10.72
CA ASP A 13 -0.39 -0.71 12.08
C ASP A 13 0.56 -1.68 12.83
N GLY A 14 0.92 -2.80 12.18
CA GLY A 14 1.74 -3.86 12.76
C GLY A 14 2.16 -4.90 11.73
N ASN A 15 2.73 -6.01 12.22
CA ASN A 15 3.10 -7.15 11.38
C ASN A 15 1.80 -7.85 10.97
N VAL A 16 1.52 -7.91 9.66
CA VAL A 16 0.35 -8.63 9.16
C VAL A 16 0.70 -9.61 8.05
N ALA A 17 -0.13 -10.65 7.93
CA ALA A 17 -0.03 -11.65 6.89
C ALA A 17 -0.97 -11.38 5.70
N ALA A 18 -2.00 -10.55 5.91
CA ALA A 18 -2.97 -10.17 4.90
C ALA A 18 -3.40 -8.71 5.10
N ILE A 19 -3.97 -8.10 4.06
CA ILE A 19 -4.47 -6.73 4.11
C ILE A 19 -5.78 -6.59 3.34
N SER A 20 -6.61 -5.65 3.78
CA SER A 20 -7.79 -5.21 3.05
C SER A 20 -7.82 -3.68 2.99
N PHE A 21 -7.87 -3.12 1.78
CA PHE A 21 -7.84 -1.68 1.56
C PHE A 21 -8.61 -1.28 0.30
N GLN A 22 -8.91 0.00 0.16
CA GLN A 22 -9.47 0.61 -1.03
C GLN A 22 -8.82 1.97 -1.29
N ASN A 23 -8.43 2.22 -2.54
CA ASN A 23 -8.15 3.56 -3.03
C ASN A 23 -9.47 4.33 -3.17
N GLN A 24 -9.70 5.29 -2.28
CA GLN A 24 -10.89 6.16 -2.29
C GLN A 24 -10.61 7.53 -2.88
N SER A 25 -9.45 7.73 -3.50
CA SER A 25 -9.10 8.98 -4.17
C SER A 25 -9.44 8.97 -5.65
N GLY A 26 -9.42 10.16 -6.25
CA GLY A 26 -9.55 10.32 -7.71
C GLY A 26 -8.25 10.05 -8.50
N TYR A 27 -7.18 9.61 -7.85
CA TYR A 27 -5.88 9.34 -8.46
C TYR A 27 -5.45 7.89 -8.21
N SER A 28 -4.60 7.34 -9.07
CA SER A 28 -3.96 6.05 -8.79
C SER A 28 -3.02 6.12 -7.59
N VAL A 29 -2.92 5.00 -6.87
CA VAL A 29 -1.94 4.78 -5.81
C VAL A 29 -1.05 3.59 -6.15
N TYR A 30 0.21 3.66 -5.75
CA TYR A 30 1.13 2.54 -5.77
C TYR A 30 1.15 1.87 -4.40
N ILE A 31 1.17 0.54 -4.41
CA ILE A 31 1.25 -0.29 -3.20
C ILE A 31 2.52 -1.15 -3.27
N ARG A 32 3.22 -1.29 -2.13
CA ARG A 32 4.36 -2.20 -1.96
C ARG A 32 4.35 -2.89 -0.60
N GLY A 33 4.84 -4.12 -0.56
CA GLY A 33 5.18 -4.85 0.66
C GLY A 33 6.66 -4.72 1.03
N THR A 34 6.96 -4.72 2.33
CA THR A 34 8.34 -4.82 2.86
C THR A 34 8.40 -5.81 4.01
N LEU A 35 9.62 -6.26 4.33
CA LEU A 35 9.94 -6.87 5.61
C LEU A 35 10.36 -5.78 6.59
N GLY A 36 9.60 -5.60 7.67
CA GLY A 36 9.83 -4.59 8.69
C GLY A 36 9.48 -3.16 8.25
N THR A 37 9.83 -2.21 9.10
CA THR A 37 9.35 -0.81 9.05
C THR A 37 10.17 0.12 8.15
N THR A 38 11.08 -0.43 7.35
CA THR A 38 11.85 0.40 6.41
C THR A 38 10.99 0.66 5.16
N PRO A 39 10.71 1.93 4.80
CA PRO A 39 9.93 2.23 3.61
C PRO A 39 10.63 1.75 2.34
N PRO A 40 9.89 1.49 1.25
CA PRO A 40 10.48 1.16 -0.04
C PRO A 40 11.36 2.31 -0.58
N THR A 41 12.48 1.97 -1.21
CA THR A 41 13.41 2.94 -1.82
C THR A 41 13.02 3.39 -3.22
N GLY A 42 12.23 2.58 -3.96
CA GLY A 42 11.73 2.90 -5.30
C GLY A 42 10.40 3.67 -5.26
N THR A 43 10.03 4.33 -6.35
CA THR A 43 8.83 5.21 -6.40
C THR A 43 7.59 4.58 -7.02
N ALA A 44 7.75 3.48 -7.78
CA ALA A 44 6.66 2.74 -8.42
C ALA A 44 6.24 1.53 -7.57
N GLY A 45 5.04 0.98 -7.74
CA GLY A 45 4.58 -0.24 -7.08
C GLY A 45 3.47 -0.90 -7.89
N ILE A 46 2.72 -1.80 -7.27
CA ILE A 46 1.48 -2.29 -7.89
C ILE A 46 0.49 -1.12 -7.94
N GLU A 47 -0.04 -0.83 -9.11
CA GLU A 47 -0.95 0.31 -9.30
C GLU A 47 -2.40 -0.09 -9.02
N TYR A 48 -3.07 0.71 -8.19
CA TYR A 48 -4.50 0.64 -7.92
C TYR A 48 -5.15 1.96 -8.32
N GLY A 49 -6.03 1.91 -9.32
CA GLY A 49 -6.84 3.04 -9.76
C GLY A 49 -7.94 3.42 -8.75
N PRO A 50 -8.66 4.53 -9.02
CA PRO A 50 -9.79 4.96 -8.19
C PRO A 50 -10.83 3.84 -7.97
N GLY A 51 -11.22 3.63 -6.71
CA GLY A 51 -12.21 2.63 -6.30
C GLY A 51 -11.68 1.19 -6.20
N GLN A 52 -10.47 0.91 -6.71
CA GLN A 52 -9.85 -0.41 -6.62
C GLN A 52 -9.22 -0.67 -5.24
N GLY A 53 -8.95 -1.93 -4.95
CA GLY A 53 -8.31 -2.35 -3.71
C GLY A 53 -8.39 -3.86 -3.53
N GLU A 54 -7.98 -4.32 -2.35
CA GLU A 54 -7.96 -5.73 -1.99
C GLU A 54 -8.96 -6.02 -0.88
N ARG A 55 -9.72 -7.12 -1.00
CA ARG A 55 -10.76 -7.47 -0.01
C ARG A 55 -10.20 -8.25 1.18
N ASN A 56 -9.12 -9.00 1.00
CA ASN A 56 -8.36 -9.73 2.03
C ASN A 56 -7.19 -10.49 1.36
N ALA A 57 -6.21 -9.78 0.82
CA ALA A 57 -5.11 -10.39 0.07
C ALA A 57 -3.96 -10.78 1.00
N ALA A 58 -3.45 -12.02 0.87
CA ALA A 58 -2.24 -12.43 1.57
C ALA A 58 -1.03 -11.67 1.01
N LEU A 59 -0.13 -11.20 1.89
CA LEU A 59 1.03 -10.42 1.46
C LEU A 59 2.02 -11.24 0.63
N ALA A 60 2.10 -12.56 0.87
CA ALA A 60 2.94 -13.46 0.09
C ALA A 60 2.44 -13.59 -1.36
N ASP A 61 1.12 -13.56 -1.58
CA ASP A 61 0.53 -13.61 -2.92
C ASP A 61 0.67 -12.27 -3.63
N LEU A 62 0.51 -11.17 -2.89
CA LEU A 62 0.58 -9.83 -3.45
C LEU A 62 2.02 -9.38 -3.74
N PHE A 63 2.98 -9.82 -2.93
CA PHE A 63 4.40 -9.46 -3.04
C PHE A 63 5.33 -10.68 -3.02
N PRO A 64 5.21 -11.61 -3.98
CA PRO A 64 5.96 -12.87 -3.97
C PRO A 64 7.48 -12.69 -4.04
N GLY A 65 7.96 -11.53 -4.51
CA GLY A 65 9.38 -11.17 -4.54
C GLY A 65 9.95 -10.63 -3.23
N VAL A 66 9.13 -10.49 -2.17
CA VAL A 66 9.54 -9.96 -0.87
C VAL A 66 9.37 -11.04 0.19
N ALA A 67 10.46 -11.79 0.43
CA ALA A 67 10.46 -12.83 1.44
C ALA A 67 10.09 -12.26 2.83
N GLY A 68 9.02 -12.80 3.42
CA GLY A 68 8.55 -12.37 4.74
C GLY A 68 7.86 -11.01 4.77
N ALA A 69 7.30 -10.53 3.65
CA ALA A 69 6.52 -9.29 3.61
C ALA A 69 5.49 -9.24 4.75
N ASN A 70 5.59 -8.22 5.59
CA ASN A 70 4.76 -8.04 6.79
C ASN A 70 4.37 -6.58 7.07
N ARG A 71 4.69 -5.68 6.12
CA ARG A 71 4.30 -4.27 6.11
C ARG A 71 3.84 -3.87 4.73
N VAL A 72 2.84 -3.00 4.66
CA VAL A 72 2.32 -2.47 3.40
C VAL A 72 2.39 -0.95 3.39
N TRP A 73 2.83 -0.42 2.25
CA TRP A 73 3.05 0.99 2.01
C TRP A 73 2.23 1.44 0.82
N ALA A 74 1.66 2.64 0.90
CA ALA A 74 0.97 3.29 -0.18
C ALA A 74 1.65 4.63 -0.54
N ARG A 75 1.71 4.93 -1.83
CA ARG A 75 2.23 6.20 -2.37
C ARG A 75 1.30 6.71 -3.47
N ALA A 76 1.04 8.01 -3.53
CA ALA A 76 0.29 8.59 -4.65
C ALA A 76 1.12 8.47 -5.95
N ALA A 77 0.48 8.09 -7.07
CA ALA A 77 1.17 7.97 -8.36
C ALA A 77 1.54 9.34 -8.99
N GLY A 78 0.95 10.44 -8.49
CA GLY A 78 1.22 11.81 -8.94
C GLY A 78 1.46 12.78 -7.79
N ALA A 79 1.47 14.08 -8.11
CA ALA A 79 1.75 15.15 -7.15
C ALA A 79 0.57 15.47 -6.19
N GLY A 80 -0.60 14.87 -6.42
CA GLY A 80 -1.79 15.07 -5.59
C GLY A 80 -1.78 14.24 -4.31
N SER A 81 -2.51 14.70 -3.29
CA SER A 81 -2.80 13.88 -2.11
C SER A 81 -3.82 12.80 -2.46
N ALA A 82 -3.52 11.55 -2.12
CA ALA A 82 -4.45 10.42 -2.26
C ALA A 82 -4.95 9.95 -0.90
N LEU A 83 -6.02 9.15 -0.92
CA LEU A 83 -6.70 8.62 0.25
C LEU A 83 -6.91 7.12 0.05
N VAL A 84 -6.40 6.36 1.02
CA VAL A 84 -6.56 4.91 1.09
C VAL A 84 -7.32 4.59 2.36
N TRP A 85 -8.46 3.91 2.24
CA TRP A 85 -9.16 3.35 3.38
C TRP A 85 -8.68 1.92 3.62
N VAL A 86 -8.42 1.58 4.87
CA VAL A 86 -7.92 0.27 5.26
C VAL A 86 -8.92 -0.30 6.25
N SER A 87 -9.43 -1.48 5.97
CA SER A 87 -10.49 -2.14 6.76
C SER A 87 -9.93 -3.24 7.65
N ASN A 88 -8.76 -3.79 7.30
CA ASN A 88 -7.97 -4.73 8.09
C ASN A 88 -6.49 -4.54 7.73
N ALA A 89 -5.65 -4.35 8.75
CA ALA A 89 -4.24 -4.01 8.64
C ALA A 89 -3.47 -4.41 9.90
#